data_AF-A0A2N2ANN0-F1
#
_entry.id   AF-A0A2N2ANN0-F1
#
_cell.length_a   1.000
_cell.length_b   1.000
_cell.length_c   1.000
_cell.angle_alpha   90.00
_cell.angle_beta   90.00
_cell.angle_gamma   90.00
#
_symmetry.space_group_name_H-M   'P 1'
#
loop_
_entity.id
_entity.type
_entity.pdbx_description
1 polymer ?
#
loop_
_entity_poly.entity_id
_entity_poly.type
_entity_poly.pdbx_seq_one_letter_code
_entity_poly.pdbx_strand_id
1 'polypeptide(L)'
;MKVTAFLFGKSRGKAILVITVSCLFIFFFFRGVRNSREQIISLELTTGAYRGQVAVLDSAELKKIGEQIARAKNIGPEQIEGNYKLVIKRRKSIQTFLFDNPAKLFEPETGRIMVLPDAGNCLNGALKQLAEKNPYGEFLTWDDVDKIFRKLDKARVVDFEFGDSFVVQRRAGSNHADVQPVTAADTTMLKKIYGGRWSWKRRAIVVEVNGRRLAASMNGMPHGAGAIEGNDFNGHFCVHFRDSKTHSKGEDLAHQLMVWKAAGVVDEMLVKAEPERIITVMLVAMEQGDFNLASRMFAPTPELNETEINRLLNTIKWLAVSGISNSRVKNDTQSFDSKVSFGLRDGTQVSNRRVTFNVIRGTGKIQWKISAQTITQLLGPFKKADETPGLRDESIYHEWNVDYRM
;
A
#
# COMPACT_ATOMS: atom_id res chain seq x y z
N MET A 1 67.70 -46.13 -22.83
CA MET A 1 67.19 -47.42 -22.29
C MET A 1 66.20 -47.09 -21.19
N LYS A 2 64.93 -47.50 -21.16
CA LYS A 2 64.09 -48.39 -21.97
C LYS A 2 62.75 -47.66 -22.18
N VAL A 3 62.21 -47.77 -23.38
CA VAL A 3 60.82 -47.43 -23.70
C VAL A 3 59.95 -48.56 -23.16
N THR A 4 59.00 -48.23 -22.29
CA THR A 4 57.87 -49.12 -21.96
C THR A 4 56.58 -48.39 -22.29
N ALA A 5 56.09 -48.66 -23.50
CA ALA A 5 54.80 -48.21 -23.96
C ALA A 5 53.71 -49.11 -23.34
N PHE A 6 52.91 -48.56 -22.43
CA PHE A 6 51.61 -49.14 -22.09
C PHE A 6 50.56 -48.58 -23.06
N LEU A 7 50.13 -49.44 -23.98
CA LEU A 7 48.94 -49.24 -24.78
C LEU A 7 47.71 -49.33 -23.87
N PHE A 8 47.07 -48.19 -23.61
CA PHE A 8 45.66 -48.15 -23.20
C PHE A 8 44.87 -47.27 -24.17
N GLY A 9 43.82 -47.89 -24.70
CA GLY A 9 43.03 -47.43 -25.83
C GLY A 9 42.23 -46.15 -25.63
N LYS A 10 41.86 -45.58 -26.79
CA LYS A 10 40.69 -44.73 -27.07
C LYS A 10 40.00 -44.11 -25.85
N SER A 11 40.53 -42.99 -25.34
CA SER A 11 39.75 -42.08 -24.48
C SER A 11 40.39 -40.68 -24.34
N ARG A 12 40.96 -40.11 -25.41
CA ARG A 12 41.43 -38.71 -25.37
C ARG A 12 40.27 -37.69 -25.22
N GLY A 13 39.04 -38.07 -25.55
CA GLY A 13 37.85 -37.22 -25.42
C GLY A 13 37.31 -37.08 -23.98
N LYS A 14 37.46 -38.08 -23.11
CA LYS A 14 36.91 -38.02 -21.74
C LYS A 14 37.83 -37.32 -20.75
N ALA A 15 39.15 -37.39 -20.92
CA ALA A 15 40.10 -36.71 -20.04
C ALA A 15 40.07 -35.17 -20.24
N ILE A 16 39.89 -34.70 -21.48
CA ILE A 16 39.78 -33.27 -21.80
C ILE A 16 38.44 -32.70 -21.29
N LEU A 17 37.34 -33.47 -21.37
CA LEU A 17 36.03 -33.05 -20.88
C LEU A 17 36.01 -32.91 -19.35
N VAL A 18 36.63 -33.83 -18.61
CA VAL A 18 36.70 -33.76 -17.13
C VAL A 18 37.57 -32.60 -16.65
N ILE A 19 38.67 -32.29 -17.33
CA ILE A 19 39.52 -31.14 -17.00
C ILE A 19 38.82 -29.82 -17.37
N THR A 20 38.10 -29.76 -18.50
CA THR A 20 37.39 -28.53 -18.92
C THR A 20 36.18 -28.25 -18.04
N VAL A 21 35.42 -29.28 -17.62
CA VAL A 21 34.30 -29.12 -16.67
C VAL A 21 34.81 -28.76 -15.27
N SER A 22 35.94 -29.34 -14.83
CA SER A 22 36.57 -28.97 -13.55
C SER A 22 37.16 -27.56 -13.60
N CYS A 23 37.78 -27.14 -14.71
CA CYS A 23 38.28 -25.79 -14.92
C CYS A 23 37.15 -24.78 -15.06
N LEU A 24 36.01 -25.12 -15.69
CA LEU A 24 34.81 -24.27 -15.71
C LEU A 24 34.18 -24.17 -14.32
N PHE A 25 34.08 -25.26 -13.57
CA PHE A 25 33.64 -25.23 -12.17
C PHE A 25 34.56 -24.35 -11.33
N ILE A 26 35.89 -24.51 -11.43
CA ILE A 26 36.88 -23.67 -10.77
C ILE A 26 36.79 -22.23 -11.27
N PHE A 27 36.57 -21.96 -12.55
CA PHE A 27 36.46 -20.60 -13.10
C PHE A 27 35.17 -19.91 -12.64
N PHE A 28 34.05 -20.62 -12.52
CA PHE A 28 32.80 -20.10 -11.95
C PHE A 28 32.84 -20.01 -10.42
N PHE A 29 33.53 -20.92 -9.72
CA PHE A 29 33.78 -20.84 -8.27
C PHE A 29 34.69 -19.65 -7.96
N PHE A 30 35.78 -19.47 -8.71
CA PHE A 30 36.70 -18.35 -8.52
C PHE A 30 36.13 -17.01 -8.99
N ARG A 31 35.28 -16.97 -10.02
CA ARG A 31 34.57 -15.72 -10.38
C ARG A 31 33.52 -15.36 -9.33
N GLY A 32 32.88 -16.35 -8.71
CA GLY A 32 31.99 -16.16 -7.55
C GLY A 32 32.74 -15.73 -6.27
N VAL A 33 33.93 -16.26 -6.02
CA VAL A 33 34.74 -15.94 -4.82
C VAL A 33 35.51 -14.63 -4.99
N ARG A 34 35.95 -14.26 -6.20
CA ARG A 34 36.79 -13.06 -6.45
C ARG A 34 36.01 -11.75 -6.43
N ASN A 35 34.68 -11.78 -6.53
CA ASN A 35 33.81 -10.59 -6.43
C ASN A 35 33.47 -10.19 -4.98
N SER A 36 33.91 -10.99 -3.99
CA SER A 36 33.64 -10.74 -2.55
C SER A 36 34.54 -9.69 -1.90
N ARG A 37 35.56 -9.18 -2.61
CA ARG A 37 36.54 -8.21 -2.07
C ARG A 37 36.32 -6.76 -2.50
N GLU A 38 35.40 -6.48 -3.42
CA GLU A 38 35.08 -5.09 -3.77
C GLU A 38 34.20 -4.46 -2.66
N GLN A 39 34.59 -3.28 -2.20
CA GLN A 39 33.90 -2.54 -1.14
C GLN A 39 32.43 -2.29 -1.52
N ILE A 40 31.53 -2.52 -0.57
CA ILE A 40 30.13 -2.15 -0.72
C ILE A 40 30.04 -0.61 -0.72
N ILE A 41 29.41 -0.04 -1.75
CA ILE A 41 29.19 1.40 -1.86
C ILE A 41 27.88 1.78 -1.18
N SER A 42 26.83 1.00 -1.45
CA SER A 42 25.52 1.19 -0.84
C SER A 42 24.76 -0.12 -0.76
N LEU A 43 23.80 -0.14 0.14
CA LEU A 43 22.84 -1.20 0.30
C LEU A 43 21.45 -0.58 0.36
N GLU A 44 20.52 -1.13 -0.42
CA GLU A 44 19.13 -0.74 -0.41
C GLU A 44 18.27 -1.93 -0.01
N LEU A 45 17.44 -1.74 1.02
CA LEU A 45 16.49 -2.72 1.50
C LEU A 45 15.07 -2.20 1.23
N THR A 46 14.26 -3.03 0.59
CA THR A 46 12.85 -2.76 0.28
C THR A 46 11.98 -3.93 0.71
N THR A 47 10.68 -3.69 0.91
CA THR A 47 9.70 -4.73 1.21
C THR A 47 8.54 -4.70 0.22
N GLY A 48 7.95 -5.87 -0.07
CA GLY A 48 6.72 -5.99 -0.85
C GLY A 48 5.45 -5.69 -0.05
N ALA A 49 5.52 -5.63 1.29
CA ALA A 49 4.36 -5.44 2.16
C ALA A 49 3.87 -3.98 2.19
N TYR A 50 4.76 -3.01 1.98
CA TYR A 50 4.46 -1.58 1.91
C TYR A 50 5.52 -0.86 1.08
N ARG A 51 5.28 0.38 0.67
CA ARG A 51 6.25 1.23 -0.05
C ARG A 51 7.35 1.74 0.89
N GLY A 52 8.13 0.82 1.47
CA GLY A 52 9.26 1.12 2.34
C GLY A 52 10.60 0.88 1.64
N GLN A 53 11.52 1.83 1.80
CA GLN A 53 12.91 1.70 1.35
C GLN A 53 13.86 2.29 2.39
N VAL A 54 14.94 1.57 2.69
CA VAL A 54 16.05 2.03 3.50
C VAL A 54 17.33 1.91 2.70
N ALA A 55 18.12 2.98 2.68
CA ALA A 55 19.46 2.98 2.13
C ALA A 55 20.46 3.03 3.28
N VAL A 56 21.36 2.05 3.35
CA VAL A 56 22.48 2.05 4.28
C VAL A 56 23.70 2.57 3.55
N LEU A 57 24.28 3.65 4.08
CA LEU A 57 25.49 4.30 3.58
C LEU A 57 26.63 4.30 4.62
N ASP A 58 26.33 3.91 5.86
CA ASP A 58 27.35 3.84 6.91
C ASP A 58 28.42 2.80 6.58
N SER A 59 29.67 3.25 6.52
CA SER A 59 30.78 2.42 6.06
C SER A 59 31.08 1.23 6.98
N ALA A 60 30.82 1.34 8.29
CA ALA A 60 31.05 0.26 9.24
C ALA A 60 29.97 -0.81 9.13
N GLU A 61 28.70 -0.39 9.02
CA GLU A 61 27.56 -1.30 8.80
C GLU A 61 27.69 -2.02 7.45
N LEU A 62 28.02 -1.30 6.38
CA LEU A 62 28.27 -1.87 5.05
C LEU A 62 29.41 -2.90 5.06
N LYS A 63 30.50 -2.62 5.79
CA LYS A 63 31.61 -3.57 5.94
C LYS A 63 31.16 -4.83 6.66
N LYS A 64 30.43 -4.70 7.79
CA LYS A 64 29.91 -5.84 8.56
C LYS A 64 29.02 -6.74 7.70
N ILE A 65 28.10 -6.15 6.94
CA ILE A 65 27.19 -6.90 6.05
C ILE A 65 27.99 -7.61 4.95
N GLY A 66 28.96 -6.92 4.34
CA GLY A 66 29.83 -7.52 3.32
C GLY A 66 30.61 -8.73 3.81
N GLU A 67 31.13 -8.69 5.04
CA GLU A 67 31.84 -9.81 5.65
C GLU A 67 30.94 -11.04 5.86
N GLN A 68 29.68 -10.84 6.27
CA GLN A 68 28.73 -11.94 6.45
C GLN A 68 28.35 -12.59 5.12
N ILE A 69 28.08 -11.79 4.10
CA ILE A 69 27.76 -12.28 2.75
C ILE A 69 28.95 -13.03 2.15
N ALA A 70 30.17 -12.52 2.30
CA ALA A 70 31.37 -13.18 1.80
C ALA A 70 31.64 -14.55 2.45
N ARG A 71 31.16 -14.75 3.68
CA ARG A 71 31.29 -16.00 4.46
C ARG A 71 30.07 -16.91 4.37
N ALA A 72 29.02 -16.50 3.65
CA ALA A 72 27.77 -17.23 3.60
C ALA A 72 27.93 -18.59 2.91
N LYS A 73 27.21 -19.59 3.44
CA LYS A 73 27.22 -20.96 2.89
C LYS A 73 26.09 -21.14 1.88
N ASN A 74 26.38 -21.76 0.74
CA ASN A 74 25.35 -22.12 -0.23
C ASN A 74 24.70 -23.46 0.16
N ILE A 75 23.38 -23.49 0.23
CA ILE A 75 22.61 -24.68 0.64
C ILE A 75 21.75 -25.29 -0.49
N GLY A 76 21.86 -24.79 -1.73
CA GLY A 76 21.08 -25.28 -2.87
C GLY A 76 19.76 -24.52 -3.06
N PRO A 77 18.91 -24.96 -4.02
CA PRO A 77 17.66 -24.28 -4.35
C PRO A 77 16.55 -24.60 -3.35
N GLU A 78 15.85 -23.56 -2.89
CA GLU A 78 14.62 -23.59 -2.07
C GLU A 78 13.70 -22.48 -2.61
N GLN A 79 12.39 -22.59 -2.42
CA GLN A 79 11.49 -21.49 -2.75
C GLN A 79 11.46 -20.48 -1.60
N ILE A 80 11.62 -19.20 -1.95
CA ILE A 80 11.48 -18.04 -1.05
C ILE A 80 10.40 -17.15 -1.66
N GLU A 81 9.45 -16.71 -0.85
CA GLU A 81 8.38 -15.79 -1.31
C GLU A 81 8.95 -14.43 -1.65
N GLY A 82 9.94 -13.98 -0.86
CA GLY A 82 10.74 -12.79 -1.16
C GLY A 82 10.07 -11.50 -0.71
N ASN A 83 9.52 -11.50 0.51
CA ASN A 83 8.86 -10.34 1.11
C ASN A 83 9.81 -9.14 1.29
N TYR A 84 11.12 -9.39 1.36
CA TYR A 84 12.16 -8.38 1.34
C TYR A 84 13.07 -8.55 0.13
N LYS A 85 13.48 -7.41 -0.44
CA LYS A 85 14.49 -7.33 -1.49
C LYS A 85 15.65 -6.47 -1.01
N LEU A 86 16.85 -7.03 -1.11
CA LEU A 86 18.12 -6.42 -0.77
C LEU A 86 18.93 -6.20 -2.06
N VAL A 87 19.28 -4.96 -2.35
CA VAL A 87 20.15 -4.59 -3.47
C VAL A 87 21.46 -4.07 -2.92
N ILE A 88 22.55 -4.70 -3.35
CA ILE A 88 23.90 -4.35 -2.90
C ILE A 88 24.68 -3.83 -4.09
N LYS A 89 25.14 -2.57 -4.00
CA LYS A 89 25.92 -1.92 -5.04
C LYS A 89 27.40 -1.94 -4.69
N ARG A 90 28.22 -2.40 -5.64
CA ARG A 90 29.67 -2.29 -5.67
C ARG A 90 30.09 -1.43 -6.84
N ARG A 91 31.38 -1.12 -6.92
CA ARG A 91 31.92 -0.30 -8.02
C ARG A 91 31.66 -0.93 -9.39
N LYS A 92 31.73 -2.26 -9.51
CA LYS A 92 31.59 -2.96 -10.80
C LYS A 92 30.42 -3.94 -10.88
N SER A 93 29.62 -4.09 -9.82
CA SER A 93 28.52 -5.03 -9.81
C SER A 93 27.36 -4.57 -8.93
N ILE A 94 26.16 -5.01 -9.29
CA ILE A 94 24.96 -4.94 -8.46
C ILE A 94 24.55 -6.37 -8.17
N GLN A 95 24.25 -6.68 -6.91
CA GLN A 95 23.72 -7.98 -6.51
C GLN A 95 22.34 -7.77 -5.90
N THR A 96 21.40 -8.63 -6.29
CA THR A 96 20.03 -8.61 -5.74
C THR A 96 19.79 -9.89 -4.97
N PHE A 97 19.27 -9.75 -3.76
CA PHE A 97 18.79 -10.86 -2.95
C PHE A 97 17.33 -10.68 -2.56
N LEU A 98 16.59 -11.78 -2.50
CA LEU A 98 15.25 -11.86 -1.93
C LEU A 98 15.30 -12.69 -0.64
N PHE A 99 14.51 -12.33 0.36
CA PHE A 99 14.44 -13.10 1.60
C PHE A 99 13.14 -12.85 2.36
N ASP A 100 12.78 -13.83 3.20
CA ASP A 100 11.70 -13.73 4.20
C ASP A 100 12.26 -13.76 5.62
N ASN A 101 13.37 -14.51 5.78
CA ASN A 101 14.15 -14.61 7.00
C ASN A 101 15.55 -14.06 6.72
N PRO A 102 16.06 -13.06 7.48
CA PRO A 102 17.37 -12.45 7.20
C PRO A 102 18.55 -13.42 7.32
N ALA A 103 18.37 -14.62 7.90
CA ALA A 103 19.39 -15.66 7.91
C ALA A 103 19.62 -16.32 6.54
N LYS A 104 18.65 -16.26 5.62
CA LYS A 104 18.68 -16.93 4.31
C LYS A 104 18.42 -15.93 3.19
N LEU A 105 19.39 -15.74 2.30
CA LEU A 105 19.28 -14.84 1.15
C LEU A 105 19.24 -15.63 -0.16
N PHE A 106 18.18 -15.46 -0.96
CA PHE A 106 18.06 -16.01 -2.31
C PHE A 106 18.61 -15.03 -3.34
N GLU A 107 19.52 -15.46 -4.21
CA GLU A 107 20.05 -14.67 -5.34
C GLU A 107 19.35 -15.10 -6.65
N PRO A 108 18.39 -14.31 -7.19
CA PRO A 108 17.60 -14.72 -8.34
C PRO A 108 18.43 -14.99 -9.60
N GLU A 109 19.53 -14.25 -9.79
CA GLU A 109 20.39 -14.37 -10.97
C GLU A 109 21.09 -15.73 -11.07
N THR A 110 21.42 -16.33 -9.92
CA THR A 110 22.17 -17.59 -9.85
C THR A 110 21.33 -18.75 -9.33
N GLY A 111 20.13 -18.48 -8.82
CA GLY A 111 19.26 -19.45 -8.16
C GLY A 111 19.80 -19.96 -6.82
N ARG A 112 20.81 -19.30 -6.24
CA ARG A 112 21.50 -19.77 -5.03
C ARG A 112 20.82 -19.24 -3.77
N ILE A 113 20.90 -20.01 -2.70
CA ILE A 113 20.53 -19.56 -1.37
C ILE A 113 21.75 -19.55 -0.48
N MET A 114 21.98 -18.40 0.14
CA MET A 114 23.09 -18.13 1.02
C MET A 114 22.59 -18.06 2.46
N VAL A 115 23.19 -18.87 3.34
CA VAL A 115 22.97 -18.80 4.78
C VAL A 115 24.02 -17.91 5.41
N LEU A 116 23.58 -16.82 6.04
CA LEU A 116 24.47 -15.87 6.72
C LEU A 116 24.97 -16.47 8.05
N PRO A 117 26.28 -16.41 8.35
CA PRO A 117 26.84 -17.01 9.56
C PRO A 117 26.31 -16.40 10.87
N ASP A 118 25.97 -15.12 10.85
CA ASP A 118 25.41 -14.40 12.00
C ASP A 118 23.89 -14.51 12.12
N ALA A 119 23.27 -15.45 11.38
CA ALA A 119 21.83 -15.63 11.30
C ALA A 119 21.07 -14.36 10.85
N GLY A 120 21.72 -13.46 10.12
CA GLY A 120 21.09 -12.26 9.59
C GLY A 120 21.11 -11.05 10.52
N ASN A 121 21.76 -11.16 11.69
CA ASN A 121 21.83 -10.08 12.67
C ASN A 121 22.45 -8.79 12.12
N CYS A 122 23.33 -8.88 11.13
CA CYS A 122 23.89 -7.73 10.41
C CYS A 122 22.84 -6.87 9.71
N LEU A 123 21.65 -7.40 9.41
CA LEU A 123 20.56 -6.67 8.75
C LEU A 123 19.55 -6.06 9.73
N ASN A 124 19.63 -6.35 11.04
CA ASN A 124 18.63 -5.92 12.02
C ASN A 124 18.47 -4.40 12.10
N GLY A 125 19.55 -3.63 11.94
CA GLY A 125 19.50 -2.17 11.91
C GLY A 125 18.66 -1.64 10.74
N ALA A 126 18.99 -2.08 9.52
CA ALA A 126 18.23 -1.75 8.32
C ALA A 126 16.78 -2.23 8.37
N LEU A 127 16.52 -3.43 8.88
CA LEU A 127 15.18 -3.99 9.05
C LEU A 127 14.35 -3.18 10.07
N LYS A 128 14.96 -2.76 11.18
CA LYS A 128 14.31 -1.89 12.16
C LYS A 128 13.95 -0.54 11.55
N GLN A 129 14.89 0.11 10.87
CA GLN A 129 14.63 1.37 10.16
C GLN A 129 13.52 1.21 9.10
N LEU A 130 13.48 0.06 8.42
CA LEU A 130 12.45 -0.22 7.43
C LEU A 130 11.09 -0.38 8.10
N ALA A 131 11.02 -1.13 9.19
CA ALA A 131 9.81 -1.31 10.00
C ALA A 131 9.28 0.01 10.58
N GLU A 132 10.16 0.93 10.98
CA GLU A 132 9.80 2.27 11.43
C GLU A 132 9.15 3.11 10.31
N LYS A 133 9.46 2.81 9.04
CA LYS A 133 8.82 3.41 7.86
C LYS A 133 7.50 2.76 7.47
N ASN A 134 7.03 1.72 8.17
CA ASN A 134 5.72 1.14 7.91
C ASN A 134 4.64 2.20 8.15
N PRO A 135 3.85 2.61 7.14
CA PRO A 135 2.82 3.61 7.34
C PRO A 135 1.58 3.05 8.06
N TYR A 136 1.41 1.72 8.09
CA TYR A 136 0.18 1.09 8.52
C TYR A 136 0.07 0.90 10.04
N GLY A 137 -1.17 0.82 10.53
CA GLY A 137 -1.50 0.44 11.89
C GLY A 137 -2.10 -0.96 12.01
N GLU A 138 -2.16 -1.48 13.23
CA GLU A 138 -2.77 -2.76 13.57
C GLU A 138 -4.29 -2.75 13.28
N PHE A 139 -4.79 -3.80 12.62
CA PHE A 139 -6.19 -3.92 12.20
C PHE A 139 -7.08 -4.57 13.28
N LEU A 140 -7.22 -3.87 14.42
CA LEU A 140 -7.93 -4.36 15.60
C LEU A 140 -9.40 -3.95 15.63
N THR A 141 -10.23 -4.86 16.15
CA THR A 141 -11.66 -4.62 16.40
C THR A 141 -11.85 -3.51 17.42
N TRP A 142 -13.00 -2.82 17.37
CA TRP A 142 -13.38 -1.84 18.38
C TRP A 142 -13.29 -2.40 19.80
N ASP A 143 -13.75 -3.63 20.02
CA ASP A 143 -13.76 -4.28 21.34
C ASP A 143 -12.34 -4.47 21.91
N ASP A 144 -11.35 -4.70 21.05
CA ASP A 144 -9.95 -4.78 21.47
C ASP A 144 -9.36 -3.40 21.69
N VAL A 145 -9.66 -2.45 20.79
CA VAL A 145 -9.21 -1.06 20.91
C VAL A 145 -9.75 -0.38 22.16
N ASP A 146 -11.00 -0.65 22.56
CA ASP A 146 -11.60 -0.07 23.76
C ASP A 146 -10.82 -0.39 25.04
N LYS A 147 -10.18 -1.57 25.07
CA LYS A 147 -9.32 -2.02 26.17
C LYS A 147 -7.94 -1.35 26.15
N ILE A 148 -7.48 -0.91 24.97
CA ILE A 148 -6.15 -0.36 24.71
C ILE A 148 -6.12 1.17 24.79
N PHE A 149 -7.07 1.84 24.13
CA PHE A 149 -7.21 3.30 24.09
C PHE A 149 -8.38 3.71 24.97
N ARG A 150 -8.16 3.76 26.28
CA ARG A 150 -9.22 3.94 27.28
C ARG A 150 -9.65 5.40 27.36
N LYS A 151 -10.79 5.64 28.01
CA LYS A 151 -11.24 7.02 28.30
C LYS A 151 -10.17 7.74 29.11
N LEU A 152 -9.95 9.01 28.79
CA LEU A 152 -8.93 9.93 29.30
C LEU A 152 -7.50 9.67 28.80
N ASP A 153 -7.25 8.56 28.11
CA ASP A 153 -5.97 8.34 27.44
C ASP A 153 -5.75 9.43 26.37
N LYS A 154 -4.49 9.83 26.22
CA LYS A 154 -4.03 10.68 25.13
C LYS A 154 -3.42 9.81 24.04
N ALA A 155 -3.64 10.19 22.80
CA ALA A 155 -3.07 9.52 21.64
C ALA A 155 -2.59 10.55 20.62
N ARG A 156 -1.52 10.21 19.89
CA ARG A 156 -1.11 10.97 18.71
C ARG A 156 -1.86 10.42 17.50
N VAL A 157 -2.59 11.26 16.80
CA VAL A 157 -3.25 10.92 15.54
C VAL A 157 -2.36 11.36 14.40
N VAL A 158 -2.09 10.46 13.45
CA VAL A 158 -1.29 10.73 12.25
C VAL A 158 -2.18 10.58 11.04
N ASP A 159 -2.28 11.63 10.22
CA ASP A 159 -2.98 11.58 8.94
C ASP A 159 -2.24 10.68 7.95
N PHE A 160 -2.94 9.71 7.36
CA PHE A 160 -2.30 8.71 6.51
C PHE A 160 -1.83 9.28 5.16
N GLU A 161 -2.43 10.38 4.69
CA GLU A 161 -2.13 10.97 3.38
C GLU A 161 -0.98 11.98 3.47
N PHE A 162 -1.02 12.88 4.47
CA PHE A 162 -0.07 13.97 4.60
C PHE A 162 1.04 13.72 5.63
N GLY A 163 0.84 12.79 6.56
CA GLY A 163 1.77 12.54 7.67
C GLY A 163 1.74 13.60 8.77
N ASP A 164 0.95 14.67 8.61
CA ASP A 164 0.64 15.64 9.65
C ASP A 164 0.06 14.94 10.88
N SER A 165 0.37 15.42 12.08
CA SER A 165 -0.10 14.78 13.31
C SER A 165 -0.45 15.76 14.41
N PHE A 166 -1.36 15.36 15.28
CA PHE A 166 -1.87 16.14 16.40
C PHE A 166 -2.26 15.21 17.55
N VAL A 167 -2.39 15.76 18.76
CA VAL A 167 -2.70 14.99 19.97
C VAL A 167 -4.18 15.15 20.31
N VAL A 168 -4.81 14.02 20.63
CA VAL A 168 -6.19 13.95 21.11
C VAL A 168 -6.26 13.28 22.46
N GLN A 169 -7.36 13.52 23.17
CA GLN A 169 -7.77 12.72 24.32
C GLN A 169 -9.11 12.05 24.05
N ARG A 170 -9.23 10.76 24.37
CA ARG A 170 -10.53 10.08 24.35
C ARG A 170 -11.38 10.55 25.51
N ARG A 171 -12.60 11.02 25.22
CA ARG A 171 -13.53 11.56 26.23
C ARG A 171 -14.72 10.65 26.45
N ALA A 172 -15.24 10.04 25.39
CA ALA A 172 -16.41 9.17 25.46
C ALA A 172 -16.38 8.08 24.37
N GLY A 173 -17.55 7.67 23.90
CA GLY A 173 -17.73 6.66 22.86
C GLY A 173 -17.91 5.24 23.39
N SER A 174 -18.94 4.55 22.88
CA SER A 174 -19.28 3.16 23.20
C SER A 174 -19.13 2.20 22.01
N ASN A 175 -19.24 2.70 20.78
CA ASN A 175 -19.13 1.93 19.53
C ASN A 175 -17.96 2.38 18.64
N HIS A 176 -17.29 3.45 19.06
CA HIS A 176 -16.13 4.11 18.48
C HIS A 176 -15.59 5.08 19.54
N ALA A 177 -14.48 5.77 19.27
CA ALA A 177 -13.90 6.72 20.22
C ALA A 177 -14.38 8.15 19.93
N ASP A 178 -14.99 8.79 20.93
CA ASP A 178 -15.26 10.23 20.91
C ASP A 178 -14.05 10.96 21.49
N VAL A 179 -13.37 11.75 20.66
CA VAL A 179 -12.10 12.38 21.01
C VAL A 179 -12.14 13.89 20.85
N GLN A 180 -11.28 14.59 21.59
CA GLN A 180 -11.09 16.03 21.48
C GLN A 180 -9.60 16.33 21.28
N PRO A 181 -9.23 17.29 20.41
CA PRO A 181 -7.87 17.82 20.39
C PRO A 181 -7.47 18.33 21.77
N VAL A 182 -6.23 18.10 22.19
CA VAL A 182 -5.78 18.48 23.54
C VAL A 182 -5.50 19.98 23.65
N THR A 183 -5.02 20.61 22.58
CA THR A 183 -4.64 22.03 22.55
C THR A 183 -5.20 22.76 21.33
N ALA A 184 -5.20 24.10 21.35
CA ALA A 184 -5.55 24.92 20.19
C ALA A 184 -4.64 24.68 18.97
N ALA A 185 -3.38 24.31 19.20
CA ALA A 185 -2.45 23.92 18.14
C ALA A 185 -2.87 22.59 17.48
N ASP A 186 -3.30 21.61 18.29
CA ASP A 186 -3.82 20.33 17.79
C ASP A 186 -5.09 20.54 16.95
N THR A 187 -5.97 21.43 17.41
CA THR A 187 -7.18 21.82 16.67
C THR A 187 -6.85 22.51 15.36
N THR A 188 -5.88 23.42 15.36
CA THR A 188 -5.40 24.08 14.15
C THR A 188 -4.85 23.08 13.15
N MET A 189 -4.10 22.08 13.63
CA MET A 189 -3.56 21.00 12.79
C MET A 189 -4.68 20.12 12.21
N LEU A 190 -5.66 19.71 13.03
CA LEU A 190 -6.84 18.98 12.54
C LEU A 190 -7.56 19.77 11.44
N LYS A 191 -7.77 21.07 11.64
CA LYS A 191 -8.42 21.93 10.65
C LYS A 191 -7.59 22.08 9.37
N LYS A 192 -6.26 22.15 9.48
CA LYS A 192 -5.32 22.16 8.34
C LYS A 192 -5.43 20.88 7.50
N ILE A 193 -5.47 19.71 8.14
CA ILE A 193 -5.65 18.40 7.47
C ILE A 193 -6.93 18.38 6.61
N TYR A 194 -7.97 19.09 7.04
CA TYR A 194 -9.23 19.24 6.30
C TYR A 194 -9.30 20.47 5.36
N GLY A 195 -8.17 21.10 5.07
CA GLY A 195 -8.08 22.23 4.14
C GLY A 195 -8.65 23.53 4.72
N GLY A 196 -8.49 23.75 6.02
CA GLY A 196 -8.91 24.98 6.69
C GLY A 196 -10.39 25.04 7.07
N ARG A 197 -11.15 23.94 6.94
CA ARG A 197 -12.57 23.87 7.31
C ARG A 197 -12.92 22.56 8.00
N TRP A 198 -14.06 22.55 8.68
CA TRP A 198 -14.63 21.33 9.26
C TRP A 198 -15.31 20.47 8.21
N SER A 199 -15.24 19.15 8.37
CA SER A 199 -15.81 18.22 7.38
C SER A 199 -16.13 16.87 7.99
N TRP A 200 -17.24 16.29 7.53
CA TRP A 200 -17.58 14.90 7.80
C TRP A 200 -16.79 13.90 6.97
N LYS A 201 -15.97 14.35 6.01
CA LYS A 201 -15.21 13.46 5.13
C LYS A 201 -14.31 12.51 5.93
N ARG A 202 -14.38 11.22 5.61
CA ARG A 202 -13.62 10.17 6.31
C ARG A 202 -12.19 10.19 5.81
N ARG A 203 -11.24 10.14 6.73
CA ARG A 203 -9.80 10.09 6.44
C ARG A 203 -9.18 8.89 7.14
N ALA A 204 -8.35 8.16 6.41
CA ALA A 204 -7.51 7.12 6.98
C ALA A 204 -6.48 7.76 7.91
N ILE A 205 -6.32 7.19 9.11
CA ILE A 205 -5.37 7.68 10.11
C ILE A 205 -4.73 6.51 10.86
N VAL A 206 -3.61 6.81 11.52
CA VAL A 206 -3.01 5.93 12.51
C VAL A 206 -3.08 6.59 13.89
N VAL A 207 -3.61 5.86 14.87
CA VAL A 207 -3.67 6.30 16.26
C VAL A 207 -2.52 5.66 17.02
N GLU A 208 -1.60 6.47 17.52
CA GLU A 208 -0.48 6.03 18.33
C GLU A 208 -0.78 6.22 19.81
N VAL A 209 -0.87 5.10 20.52
CA VAL A 209 -1.28 5.06 21.93
C VAL A 209 -0.61 3.88 22.61
N ASN A 210 -0.09 4.08 23.81
CA ASN A 210 0.52 3.03 24.64
C ASN A 210 1.59 2.20 23.89
N GLY A 211 2.41 2.87 23.06
CA GLY A 211 3.47 2.23 22.26
C GLY A 211 2.98 1.43 21.05
N ARG A 212 1.67 1.46 20.76
CA ARG A 212 1.04 0.77 19.64
C ARG A 212 0.57 1.75 18.58
N ARG A 213 0.45 1.26 17.34
CA ARG A 213 -0.02 2.04 16.19
C ARG A 213 -1.27 1.35 15.65
N LEU A 214 -2.44 1.97 15.79
CA LEU A 214 -3.72 1.36 15.48
C LEU A 214 -4.28 1.96 14.19
N ALA A 215 -4.71 1.12 13.25
CA ALA A 215 -5.35 1.58 12.03
C ALA A 215 -6.76 2.08 12.34
N ALA A 216 -7.08 3.30 11.91
CA ALA A 216 -8.35 3.94 12.22
C ALA A 216 -8.81 4.86 11.09
N SER A 217 -9.99 5.43 11.28
CA SER A 217 -10.58 6.43 10.40
C SER A 217 -11.21 7.54 11.23
N MET A 218 -11.02 8.79 10.84
CA MET A 218 -11.64 9.94 11.51
C MET A 218 -12.48 10.77 10.56
N ASN A 219 -13.43 11.52 11.14
CA ASN A 219 -13.93 12.76 10.54
C ASN A 219 -13.31 13.97 11.24
N GLY A 220 -13.54 15.18 10.72
CA GLY A 220 -13.04 16.43 11.30
C GLY A 220 -14.14 17.39 11.71
N MET A 221 -15.40 16.97 11.75
CA MET A 221 -16.51 17.85 12.11
C MET A 221 -16.67 17.87 13.63
N PRO A 222 -16.54 19.02 14.31
CA PRO A 222 -16.91 19.12 15.71
C PRO A 222 -18.41 18.90 15.87
N HIS A 223 -18.80 18.01 16.78
CA HIS A 223 -20.20 17.73 17.11
C HIS A 223 -20.35 17.27 18.56
N GLY A 224 -21.61 17.23 19.02
CA GLY A 224 -21.92 16.90 20.41
C GLY A 224 -21.28 17.87 21.41
N ALA A 225 -21.14 17.42 22.66
CA ALA A 225 -20.54 18.23 23.72
C ALA A 225 -19.01 18.12 23.75
N GLY A 226 -18.36 19.25 24.07
CA GLY A 226 -16.93 19.38 24.36
C GLY A 226 -16.68 19.48 25.87
N ALA A 227 -15.47 19.15 26.32
CA ALA A 227 -15.13 19.15 27.75
C ALA A 227 -13.66 19.49 28.05
N ILE A 228 -12.86 19.78 27.02
CA ILE A 228 -11.53 20.36 27.16
C ILE A 228 -11.66 21.85 26.86
N GLU A 229 -11.31 22.70 27.83
CA GLU A 229 -11.32 24.16 27.67
C GLU A 229 -10.03 24.65 26.98
N GLY A 230 -10.12 25.77 26.27
CA GLY A 230 -8.94 26.43 25.66
C GLY A 230 -8.30 25.67 24.49
N ASN A 231 -8.97 24.65 23.92
CA ASN A 231 -8.50 23.93 22.74
C ASN A 231 -9.08 24.46 21.42
N ASP A 232 -9.91 25.50 21.44
CA ASP A 232 -10.59 26.06 20.28
C ASP A 232 -11.43 25.06 19.44
N PHE A 233 -11.88 23.96 20.05
CA PHE A 233 -12.67 22.93 19.39
C PHE A 233 -14.02 22.70 20.09
N ASN A 234 -15.10 23.18 19.47
CA ASN A 234 -16.44 23.14 20.06
C ASN A 234 -17.14 21.79 19.87
N GLY A 235 -16.81 20.80 20.69
CA GLY A 235 -17.44 19.47 20.65
C GLY A 235 -16.41 18.36 20.79
N HIS A 236 -16.69 17.22 20.17
CA HIS A 236 -15.77 16.13 19.89
C HIS A 236 -15.87 15.71 18.42
N PHE A 237 -15.00 14.80 18.00
CA PHE A 237 -15.12 14.10 16.72
C PHE A 237 -14.92 12.60 16.92
N CYS A 238 -15.39 11.80 15.95
CA CYS A 238 -15.36 10.35 16.03
C CYS A 238 -14.09 9.79 15.39
N VAL A 239 -13.47 8.84 16.08
CA VAL A 239 -12.45 7.95 15.52
C VAL A 239 -13.00 6.52 15.52
N HIS A 240 -13.15 5.96 14.32
CA HIS A 240 -13.62 4.62 14.06
C HIS A 240 -12.45 3.67 13.83
N PHE A 241 -12.59 2.46 14.35
CA PHE A 241 -11.69 1.33 14.14
C PHE A 241 -12.45 0.22 13.40
N ARG A 242 -11.81 -0.93 13.24
CA ARG A 242 -12.47 -2.09 12.62
C ARG A 242 -13.74 -2.46 13.39
N ASP A 243 -14.81 -2.75 12.66
CA ASP A 243 -16.12 -3.14 13.19
C ASP A 243 -16.81 -2.08 14.10
N SER A 244 -16.26 -0.85 14.16
CA SER A 244 -16.91 0.29 14.80
C SER A 244 -18.22 0.64 14.12
N LYS A 245 -19.22 1.03 14.91
CA LYS A 245 -20.56 1.42 14.43
C LYS A 245 -20.80 2.90 14.62
N THR A 246 -21.63 3.48 13.77
CA THR A 246 -22.15 4.84 13.98
C THR A 246 -23.12 4.86 15.16
N HIS A 247 -23.46 6.05 15.65
CA HIS A 247 -24.50 6.21 16.68
C HIS A 247 -25.87 5.67 16.25
N SER A 248 -26.16 5.61 14.93
CA SER A 248 -27.38 5.03 14.36
C SER A 248 -27.31 3.50 14.13
N LYS A 249 -26.30 2.82 14.72
CA LYS A 249 -26.10 1.35 14.75
C LYS A 249 -25.71 0.68 13.43
N GLY A 250 -25.56 1.42 12.33
CA GLY A 250 -25.06 0.92 11.05
C GLY A 250 -23.52 0.91 11.00
N GLU A 251 -22.95 -0.04 10.28
CA GLU A 251 -21.54 0.03 9.86
C GLU A 251 -21.40 1.08 8.74
N ASP A 252 -20.50 2.04 8.93
CA ASP A 252 -20.18 3.06 7.93
C ASP A 252 -19.05 2.54 7.03
N LEU A 253 -19.40 2.16 5.80
CA LEU A 253 -18.44 1.67 4.82
C LEU A 253 -17.33 2.68 4.50
N ALA A 254 -17.61 3.99 4.53
CA ALA A 254 -16.58 4.99 4.31
C ALA A 254 -15.54 4.97 5.45
N HIS A 255 -16.00 4.83 6.69
CA HIS A 255 -15.07 4.64 7.82
C HIS A 255 -14.30 3.33 7.67
N GLN A 256 -14.98 2.19 7.42
CA GLN A 256 -14.31 0.89 7.30
C GLN A 256 -13.29 0.86 6.16
N LEU A 257 -13.61 1.45 5.00
CA LEU A 257 -12.69 1.52 3.87
C LEU A 257 -11.41 2.29 4.23
N MET A 258 -11.54 3.39 4.98
CA MET A 258 -10.39 4.16 5.46
C MET A 258 -9.59 3.40 6.53
N VAL A 259 -10.24 2.60 7.38
CA VAL A 259 -9.55 1.69 8.30
C VAL A 259 -8.76 0.62 7.52
N TRP A 260 -9.35 0.01 6.48
CA TRP A 260 -8.66 -0.97 5.63
C TRP A 260 -7.45 -0.36 4.94
N LYS A 261 -7.58 0.87 4.45
CA LYS A 261 -6.46 1.65 3.89
C LYS A 261 -5.36 1.86 4.93
N ALA A 262 -5.70 2.34 6.12
CA ALA A 262 -4.75 2.59 7.20
C ALA A 262 -4.09 1.30 7.72
N ALA A 263 -4.74 0.14 7.55
CA ALA A 263 -4.20 -1.17 7.91
C ALA A 263 -3.42 -1.85 6.77
N GLY A 264 -3.49 -1.33 5.54
CA GLY A 264 -2.88 -1.96 4.37
C GLY A 264 -3.63 -3.19 3.85
N VAL A 265 -4.88 -3.41 4.28
CA VAL A 265 -5.63 -4.67 4.06
C VAL A 265 -6.75 -4.58 3.02
N VAL A 266 -6.81 -3.48 2.24
CA VAL A 266 -7.85 -3.28 1.23
C VAL A 266 -8.00 -4.49 0.29
N ASP A 267 -6.88 -5.03 -0.20
CA ASP A 267 -6.93 -6.15 -1.13
C ASP A 267 -7.48 -7.40 -0.46
N GLU A 268 -7.05 -7.72 0.78
CA GLU A 268 -7.55 -8.85 1.56
C GLU A 268 -9.06 -8.76 1.79
N MET A 269 -9.56 -7.56 2.12
CA MET A 269 -10.98 -7.32 2.35
C MET A 269 -11.82 -7.44 1.06
N LEU A 270 -11.19 -7.41 -0.11
CA LEU A 270 -11.85 -7.46 -1.42
C LEU A 270 -11.60 -8.75 -2.19
N VAL A 271 -10.77 -9.68 -1.70
CA VAL A 271 -10.46 -10.95 -2.41
C VAL A 271 -11.73 -11.71 -2.80
N LYS A 272 -12.72 -11.74 -1.92
CA LYS A 272 -14.00 -12.45 -2.11
C LYS A 272 -15.20 -11.50 -2.22
N ALA A 273 -14.95 -10.22 -2.51
CA ALA A 273 -16.04 -9.27 -2.66
C ALA A 273 -16.86 -9.60 -3.92
N GLU A 274 -18.19 -9.56 -3.78
CA GLU A 274 -19.09 -9.68 -4.92
C GLU A 274 -18.94 -8.46 -5.86
N PRO A 275 -19.26 -8.60 -7.17
CA PRO A 275 -19.06 -7.54 -8.15
C PRO A 275 -19.66 -6.18 -7.78
N GLU A 276 -20.86 -6.18 -7.21
CA GLU A 276 -21.54 -4.97 -6.74
C GLU A 276 -20.76 -4.25 -5.63
N ARG A 277 -20.09 -5.02 -4.75
CA ARG A 277 -19.28 -4.46 -3.68
C ARG A 277 -18.06 -3.72 -4.24
N ILE A 278 -17.50 -4.14 -5.37
CA ILE A 278 -16.42 -3.43 -6.04
C ILE A 278 -16.87 -2.06 -6.54
N ILE A 279 -18.07 -1.98 -7.13
CA ILE A 279 -18.68 -0.70 -7.54
C ILE A 279 -18.88 0.20 -6.31
N THR A 280 -19.48 -0.35 -5.25
CA THR A 280 -19.74 0.40 -4.02
C THR A 280 -18.45 0.96 -3.41
N VAL A 281 -17.40 0.16 -3.30
CA VAL A 281 -16.11 0.59 -2.77
C VAL A 281 -15.46 1.66 -3.64
N MET A 282 -15.55 1.53 -4.96
CA MET A 282 -15.08 2.55 -5.90
C MET A 282 -15.80 3.88 -5.67
N LEU A 283 -17.14 3.86 -5.57
CA LEU A 283 -17.95 5.06 -5.34
C LEU A 283 -17.65 5.72 -3.98
N VAL A 284 -17.55 4.92 -2.92
CA VAL A 284 -17.18 5.40 -1.58
C VAL A 284 -15.78 6.03 -1.60
N ALA A 285 -14.81 5.41 -2.27
CA ALA A 285 -13.48 5.98 -2.40
C ALA A 285 -13.50 7.34 -3.13
N MET A 286 -14.27 7.45 -4.21
CA MET A 286 -14.46 8.73 -4.92
C MET A 286 -15.12 9.80 -4.06
N GLU A 287 -16.15 9.43 -3.29
CA GLU A 287 -16.83 10.33 -2.34
C GLU A 287 -15.85 10.84 -1.28
N GLN A 288 -14.99 9.95 -0.76
CA GLN A 288 -13.90 10.32 0.13
C GLN A 288 -12.70 10.93 -0.62
N GLY A 289 -12.84 11.29 -1.90
CA GLY A 289 -11.81 11.92 -2.74
C GLY A 289 -10.50 11.13 -2.86
N ASP A 290 -10.53 9.83 -2.55
CA ASP A 290 -9.39 8.92 -2.65
C ASP A 290 -9.40 8.27 -4.04
N PHE A 291 -9.08 9.08 -5.05
CA PHE A 291 -9.11 8.63 -6.44
C PHE A 291 -8.03 7.58 -6.74
N ASN A 292 -6.96 7.50 -5.94
CA ASN A 292 -5.95 6.45 -6.04
C ASN A 292 -6.54 5.10 -5.61
N LEU A 293 -7.32 5.09 -4.53
CA LEU A 293 -8.04 3.89 -4.12
C LEU A 293 -9.15 3.52 -5.11
N ALA A 294 -9.89 4.52 -5.62
CA ALA A 294 -10.92 4.29 -6.63
C ALA A 294 -10.36 3.72 -7.93
N SER A 295 -9.23 4.24 -8.44
CA SER A 295 -8.60 3.78 -9.68
C SER A 295 -8.17 2.32 -9.61
N ARG A 296 -7.77 1.82 -8.43
CA ARG A 296 -7.40 0.41 -8.22
C ARG A 296 -8.55 -0.55 -8.44
N MET A 297 -9.81 -0.10 -8.31
CA MET A 297 -11.00 -0.91 -8.53
C MET A 297 -11.25 -1.20 -10.01
N PHE A 298 -10.55 -0.50 -10.91
CA PHE A 298 -10.66 -0.72 -12.35
C PHE A 298 -9.65 -1.76 -12.86
N ALA A 299 -10.02 -2.43 -13.95
CA ALA A 299 -9.14 -3.26 -14.75
C ALA A 299 -8.46 -2.38 -15.82
N PRO A 300 -7.14 -2.14 -15.72
CA PRO A 300 -6.46 -1.23 -16.64
C PRO A 300 -6.35 -1.83 -18.05
N THR A 301 -6.32 -0.97 -19.06
CA THR A 301 -5.94 -1.30 -20.45
C THR A 301 -4.68 -0.53 -20.85
N PRO A 302 -4.02 -0.87 -21.98
CA PRO A 302 -2.89 -0.06 -22.48
C PRO A 302 -3.24 1.42 -22.67
N GLU A 303 -4.47 1.73 -23.07
CA GLU A 303 -4.97 3.09 -23.28
C GLU A 303 -5.42 3.77 -21.98
N LEU A 304 -6.00 3.01 -21.06
CA LEU A 304 -6.50 3.47 -19.76
C LEU A 304 -5.80 2.72 -18.63
N ASN A 305 -4.55 3.10 -18.37
CA ASN A 305 -3.82 2.61 -17.21
C ASN A 305 -4.29 3.30 -15.91
N GLU A 306 -3.84 2.80 -14.76
CA GLU A 306 -4.27 3.32 -13.45
C GLU A 306 -4.03 4.82 -13.27
N THR A 307 -2.94 5.36 -13.81
CA THR A 307 -2.61 6.79 -13.74
C THR A 307 -3.58 7.63 -14.55
N GLU A 308 -3.91 7.21 -15.77
CA GLU A 308 -4.88 7.92 -16.61
C GLU A 308 -6.29 7.84 -16.00
N ILE A 309 -6.67 6.66 -15.50
CA ILE A 309 -7.94 6.47 -14.75
C ILE A 309 -8.01 7.45 -13.58
N ASN A 310 -6.98 7.50 -12.75
CA ASN A 310 -6.91 8.42 -11.61
C ASN A 310 -7.06 9.89 -12.04
N ARG A 311 -6.34 10.30 -13.09
CA ARG A 311 -6.39 11.66 -13.64
C ARG A 311 -7.82 12.06 -14.01
N LEU A 312 -8.54 11.15 -14.65
CA LEU A 312 -9.92 11.39 -15.09
C LEU A 312 -10.90 11.42 -13.93
N LEU A 313 -10.80 10.47 -12.99
CA LEU A 313 -11.64 10.47 -11.79
C LEU A 313 -11.46 11.77 -11.01
N ASN A 314 -10.25 12.31 -10.95
CA ASN A 314 -9.98 13.59 -10.29
C ASN A 314 -10.61 14.80 -11.02
N THR A 315 -11.03 14.70 -12.28
CA THR A 315 -11.80 15.78 -12.93
C THR A 315 -13.22 15.91 -12.38
N ILE A 316 -13.73 14.87 -11.72
CA ILE A 316 -15.06 14.84 -11.14
C ILE A 316 -15.03 15.57 -9.79
N LYS A 317 -15.85 16.60 -9.67
CA LYS A 317 -16.02 17.41 -8.45
C LYS A 317 -17.01 16.78 -7.48
N TRP A 318 -18.13 16.27 -8.00
CA TRP A 318 -19.15 15.53 -7.26
C TRP A 318 -19.79 14.51 -8.19
N LEU A 319 -20.25 13.39 -7.63
CA LEU A 319 -20.97 12.37 -8.37
C LEU A 319 -22.03 11.71 -7.47
N ALA A 320 -23.19 11.47 -8.05
CA ALA A 320 -24.34 10.83 -7.42
C ALA A 320 -24.81 9.68 -8.33
N VAL A 321 -25.05 8.52 -7.72
CA VAL A 321 -25.45 7.30 -8.42
C VAL A 321 -26.80 6.86 -7.87
N SER A 322 -27.72 6.47 -8.75
CA SER A 322 -29.07 6.06 -8.36
C SER A 322 -29.57 4.89 -9.20
N GLY A 323 -30.36 4.02 -8.58
CA GLY A 323 -30.98 2.86 -9.25
C GLY A 323 -29.95 1.91 -9.86
N ILE A 324 -28.99 1.44 -9.06
CA ILE A 324 -28.09 0.35 -9.46
C ILE A 324 -28.91 -0.92 -9.52
N SER A 325 -29.03 -1.52 -10.70
CA SER A 325 -29.68 -2.82 -10.86
C SER A 325 -28.82 -3.75 -11.71
N ASN A 326 -28.73 -5.01 -11.28
CA ASN A 326 -28.09 -6.03 -12.08
C ASN A 326 -28.93 -6.24 -13.35
N SER A 327 -28.32 -5.95 -14.50
CA SER A 327 -29.01 -5.96 -15.79
C SER A 327 -28.63 -7.18 -16.65
N ARG A 328 -27.44 -7.77 -16.41
CA ARG A 328 -26.96 -8.92 -17.20
C ARG A 328 -25.81 -9.66 -16.52
N VAL A 329 -25.83 -10.99 -16.67
CA VAL A 329 -24.69 -11.87 -16.35
C VAL A 329 -24.27 -12.62 -17.62
N LYS A 330 -22.99 -12.57 -17.98
CA LYS A 330 -22.42 -13.32 -19.10
C LYS A 330 -20.99 -13.77 -18.77
N ASN A 331 -20.78 -15.09 -18.64
CA ASN A 331 -19.49 -15.71 -18.32
C ASN A 331 -18.79 -14.98 -17.15
N ASP A 332 -17.68 -14.30 -17.45
CA ASP A 332 -16.82 -13.57 -16.52
C ASP A 332 -17.15 -12.07 -16.42
N THR A 333 -18.39 -11.68 -16.75
CA THR A 333 -18.84 -10.28 -16.67
C THR A 333 -20.23 -10.18 -16.04
N GLN A 334 -20.36 -9.28 -15.07
CA GLN A 334 -21.64 -8.84 -14.52
C GLN A 334 -21.83 -7.35 -14.83
N SER A 335 -23.02 -6.99 -15.31
CA SER A 335 -23.35 -5.63 -15.72
C SER A 335 -24.40 -5.04 -14.79
N PHE A 336 -24.15 -3.81 -14.34
CA PHE A 336 -25.05 -3.07 -13.48
C PHE A 336 -25.42 -1.76 -14.15
N ASP A 337 -26.70 -1.58 -14.45
CA ASP A 337 -27.19 -0.33 -15.03
C ASP A 337 -27.50 0.64 -13.91
N SER A 338 -27.20 1.92 -14.14
CA SER A 338 -27.47 2.98 -13.18
C SER A 338 -27.66 4.33 -13.87
N LYS A 339 -28.27 5.27 -13.15
CA LYS A 339 -28.30 6.68 -13.52
C LYS A 339 -27.27 7.42 -12.69
N VAL A 340 -26.33 8.06 -13.37
CA VAL A 340 -25.25 8.83 -12.77
C VAL A 340 -25.43 10.30 -13.11
N SER A 341 -25.37 11.13 -12.08
CA SER A 341 -25.26 12.59 -12.21
C SER A 341 -23.91 13.02 -11.65
N PHE A 342 -23.24 13.95 -12.29
CA PHE A 342 -21.94 14.43 -11.84
C PHE A 342 -21.67 15.86 -12.29
N GLY A 343 -20.82 16.54 -11.53
CA GLY A 343 -20.23 17.82 -11.90
C GLY A 343 -18.73 17.66 -12.08
N LEU A 344 -18.20 18.28 -13.12
CA LEU A 344 -16.75 18.37 -13.36
C LEU A 344 -16.19 19.64 -12.73
N ARG A 345 -14.87 19.64 -12.52
CA ARG A 345 -14.15 20.79 -11.96
C ARG A 345 -14.13 22.01 -12.88
N ASP A 346 -14.34 21.83 -14.18
CA ASP A 346 -14.46 22.91 -15.17
C ASP A 346 -15.83 23.61 -15.16
N GLY A 347 -16.76 23.17 -14.31
CA GLY A 347 -18.11 23.69 -14.20
C GLY A 347 -19.16 22.92 -15.01
N THR A 348 -18.76 21.97 -15.86
CA THR A 348 -19.69 21.11 -16.61
C THR A 348 -20.55 20.30 -15.65
N GLN A 349 -21.85 20.22 -15.92
CA GLN A 349 -22.79 19.41 -15.15
C GLN A 349 -23.54 18.44 -16.06
N VAL A 350 -23.65 17.19 -15.62
CA VAL A 350 -24.36 16.13 -16.32
C VAL A 350 -25.35 15.50 -15.35
N SER A 351 -26.60 15.38 -15.78
CA SER A 351 -27.68 14.82 -14.96
C SER A 351 -28.24 13.55 -15.58
N ASN A 352 -28.47 12.54 -14.74
CA ASN A 352 -29.18 11.29 -15.09
C ASN A 352 -28.62 10.55 -16.32
N ARG A 353 -27.31 10.60 -16.56
CA ARG A 353 -26.65 9.83 -17.61
C ARG A 353 -26.77 8.35 -17.29
N ARG A 354 -27.26 7.54 -18.23
CA ARG A 354 -27.28 6.09 -18.08
C ARG A 354 -25.87 5.55 -18.25
N VAL A 355 -25.42 4.76 -17.29
CA VAL A 355 -24.11 4.13 -17.28
C VAL A 355 -24.29 2.67 -16.95
N THR A 356 -23.57 1.81 -17.66
CA THR A 356 -23.47 0.39 -17.32
C THR A 356 -22.08 0.14 -16.73
N PHE A 357 -22.05 -0.22 -15.45
CA PHE A 357 -20.85 -0.70 -14.78
C PHE A 357 -20.64 -2.16 -15.18
N ASN A 358 -19.65 -2.42 -16.04
CA ASN A 358 -19.26 -3.79 -16.36
C ASN A 358 -18.17 -4.21 -15.39
N VAL A 359 -18.46 -5.18 -14.55
CA VAL A 359 -17.50 -5.76 -13.62
C VAL A 359 -17.03 -7.09 -14.19
N ILE A 360 -15.74 -7.19 -14.45
CA ILE A 360 -15.10 -8.31 -15.12
C ILE A 360 -14.24 -9.10 -14.14
N ARG A 361 -14.17 -10.42 -14.33
CA ARG A 361 -13.29 -11.28 -13.55
C ARG A 361 -11.84 -11.02 -13.96
N GLY A 362 -11.00 -10.68 -12.99
CA GLY A 362 -9.57 -10.46 -13.16
C GLY A 362 -8.73 -11.65 -12.70
N THR A 363 -7.44 -11.61 -13.00
CA THR A 363 -6.44 -12.62 -12.60
C THR A 363 -5.64 -12.22 -11.35
N GLY A 364 -5.94 -11.06 -10.75
CA GLY A 364 -5.26 -10.55 -9.55
C GLY A 364 -5.88 -11.01 -8.23
N LYS A 365 -5.35 -10.52 -7.10
CA LYS A 365 -5.85 -10.83 -5.75
C LYS A 365 -7.34 -10.46 -5.58
N ILE A 366 -7.73 -9.30 -6.10
CA ILE A 366 -9.15 -8.90 -6.19
C ILE A 366 -9.72 -9.56 -7.44
N GLN A 367 -10.66 -10.49 -7.24
CA GLN A 367 -11.21 -11.31 -8.33
C GLN A 367 -12.05 -10.52 -9.33
N TRP A 368 -12.64 -9.40 -8.91
CA TRP A 368 -13.56 -8.60 -9.71
C TRP A 368 -13.05 -7.17 -9.84
N LYS A 369 -13.08 -6.63 -11.06
CA LYS A 369 -12.67 -5.25 -11.35
C LYS A 369 -13.63 -4.59 -12.33
N ILE A 370 -13.80 -3.29 -12.21
CA ILE A 370 -14.63 -2.49 -13.12
C ILE A 370 -13.87 -2.31 -14.43
N SER A 371 -14.50 -2.59 -15.56
CA SER A 371 -13.95 -2.32 -16.89
C SER A 371 -13.59 -0.83 -17.02
N ALA A 372 -12.36 -0.52 -17.45
CA ALA A 372 -11.93 0.86 -17.65
C ALA A 372 -12.79 1.63 -18.67
N GLN A 373 -13.43 0.92 -19.61
CA GLN A 373 -14.38 1.50 -20.57
C GLN A 373 -15.61 2.14 -19.90
N THR A 374 -15.94 1.78 -18.65
CA THR A 374 -16.98 2.47 -17.87
C THR A 374 -16.65 3.95 -17.67
N ILE A 375 -15.37 4.34 -17.62
CA ILE A 375 -14.96 5.74 -17.51
C ILE A 375 -15.31 6.51 -18.78
N THR A 376 -15.12 5.91 -19.95
CA THR A 376 -15.54 6.49 -21.23
C THR A 376 -17.05 6.69 -21.30
N GLN A 377 -17.83 5.77 -20.72
CA GLN A 377 -19.29 5.94 -20.62
C GLN A 377 -19.66 7.09 -19.67
N LEU A 378 -18.93 7.24 -18.57
CA LEU A 378 -19.15 8.32 -17.60
C LEU A 378 -18.82 9.69 -18.20
N LEU A 379 -17.62 9.87 -18.76
CA LEU A 379 -17.06 11.17 -19.12
C LEU A 379 -17.16 11.50 -20.62
N GLY A 380 -17.49 10.54 -21.48
CA GLY A 380 -17.53 10.70 -22.94
C GLY A 380 -16.20 10.35 -23.63
N PRO A 381 -16.12 10.48 -24.98
CA PRO A 381 -14.92 10.17 -25.74
C PRO A 381 -13.77 11.13 -25.40
N PHE A 382 -12.59 10.55 -25.25
CA PHE A 382 -11.37 11.25 -24.86
C PHE A 382 -10.84 12.12 -26.00
N LYS A 383 -10.62 13.41 -25.73
CA LYS A 383 -9.58 14.16 -26.44
C LYS A 383 -8.32 14.08 -25.59
N LYS A 384 -7.24 13.49 -26.12
CA LYS A 384 -5.89 13.73 -25.57
C LYS A 384 -5.65 15.23 -25.68
N ALA A 385 -5.79 15.96 -24.58
CA ALA A 385 -5.41 17.36 -24.54
C ALA A 385 -3.91 17.40 -24.26
N ASP A 386 -3.15 17.87 -25.25
CA ASP A 386 -1.95 18.63 -24.99
C ASP A 386 -2.32 19.82 -24.09
N GLU A 387 -1.38 20.20 -23.23
CA GLU A 387 -1.44 21.33 -22.29
C GLU A 387 -2.20 21.09 -20.98
N THR A 388 -1.40 21.04 -19.91
CA THR A 388 -1.81 21.03 -18.51
C THR A 388 -2.40 22.40 -18.17
N PRO A 389 -3.69 22.51 -17.76
CA PRO A 389 -4.14 23.72 -17.09
C PRO A 389 -3.51 23.71 -15.70
N GLY A 390 -2.77 24.78 -15.38
CA GLY A 390 -2.04 24.92 -14.13
C GLY A 390 -2.92 24.65 -12.91
N LEU A 391 -2.39 23.86 -11.98
CA LEU A 391 -2.93 23.66 -10.64
C LEU A 391 -3.01 25.00 -9.91
N ARG A 392 -4.16 25.68 -10.00
CA ARG A 392 -4.52 26.80 -9.12
C ARG A 392 -6.03 26.81 -8.93
N ASP A 393 -6.47 26.12 -7.88
CA ASP A 393 -7.35 26.64 -6.81
C ASP A 393 -7.71 25.47 -5.86
N GLU A 394 -7.22 25.51 -4.61
CA GLU A 394 -7.53 24.54 -3.55
C GLU A 394 -8.80 24.90 -2.77
N SER A 395 -9.59 25.86 -3.23
CA SER A 395 -10.88 26.18 -2.66
C SER A 395 -12.02 25.49 -3.42
N ILE A 396 -13.15 25.28 -2.74
CA ILE A 396 -14.41 24.70 -3.25
C ILE A 396 -14.49 23.16 -3.20
N TYR A 397 -14.81 22.67 -2.00
CA TYR A 397 -15.39 21.35 -1.83
C TYR A 397 -16.85 21.58 -1.44
N HIS A 398 -17.76 21.01 -2.22
CA HIS A 398 -19.18 20.92 -1.86
C HIS A 398 -19.50 19.46 -1.57
N GLU A 399 -20.48 19.29 -0.68
CA GLU A 399 -20.89 18.01 -0.09
C GLU A 399 -21.33 17.01 -1.17
N TRP A 400 -20.80 15.81 -1.06
CA TRP A 400 -21.24 14.66 -1.82
C TRP A 400 -22.47 14.08 -1.11
N ASN A 401 -23.59 13.95 -1.80
CA ASN A 401 -24.76 13.22 -1.33
C ASN A 401 -24.90 11.96 -2.19
N VAL A 402 -24.40 10.83 -1.70
CA VAL A 402 -24.69 9.51 -2.26
C VAL A 402 -25.70 8.84 -1.33
N ASP A 403 -26.93 8.62 -1.81
CA ASP A 403 -27.88 7.78 -1.09
C ASP A 403 -27.55 6.32 -1.40
N TYR A 404 -26.92 5.64 -0.44
CA TYR A 404 -26.59 4.21 -0.52
C TYR A 404 -27.79 3.30 -0.26
N ARG A 405 -29.02 3.85 -0.15
CA ARG A 405 -30.22 3.06 0.03
C ARG A 405 -30.54 2.30 -1.26
N MET A 406 -30.24 1.00 -1.22
CA MET A 406 -30.86 -0.01 -2.06
C MET A 406 -32.32 -0.21 -1.66
#